data_AF-A0A503B957-F1
#
_entry.id   AF-A0A503B957-F1
#
_cell.length_a   1.000
_cell.length_b   1.000
_cell.length_c   1.000
_cell.angle_alpha   90.00
_cell.angle_beta   90.00
_cell.angle_gamma   90.00
#
_symmetry.space_group_name_H-M   'P 1'
#
loop_
_entity.id
_entity.type
_entity.pdbx_description
1 polymer ?
#
loop_
_entity_poly.entity_id
_entity_poly.type
_entity_poly.pdbx_seq_one_letter_code
_entity_poly.pdbx_strand_id
1 'polypeptide(L)'
;MIHPKSADELLSLKRIMNLVRGLAKIAPMPRFFFDLCHGGDVYHDARGGTFKGFAQAKATALDLLRRFPAGDRDLTCTIRDTFGRSVANVSIKSEISGREAFGPQSSLQDDALSKALPFLAGG
;
A
#
# COMPACT_ATOMS: atom_id res chain seq x y z
N MET A 1 -18.05 -12.01 -50.21
CA MET A 1 -17.11 -11.18 -50.99
C MET A 1 -17.12 -9.80 -50.37
N ILE A 2 -16.13 -9.48 -49.52
CA ILE A 2 -16.08 -8.18 -48.81
C ILE A 2 -15.47 -7.18 -49.78
N HIS A 3 -16.26 -6.23 -50.27
CA HIS A 3 -15.77 -5.15 -51.13
C HIS A 3 -14.67 -4.36 -50.38
N PRO A 4 -13.53 -4.05 -51.02
CA PRO A 4 -12.54 -3.17 -50.42
C PRO A 4 -13.19 -1.81 -50.18
N LYS A 5 -13.18 -1.37 -48.92
CA LYS A 5 -13.61 -0.03 -48.51
C LYS A 5 -12.93 1.00 -49.41
N SER A 6 -13.71 1.91 -49.98
CA SER A 6 -13.22 3.00 -50.85
C SER A 6 -12.01 3.70 -50.22
N ALA A 7 -11.06 4.15 -51.04
CA ALA A 7 -9.87 4.87 -50.58
C ALA A 7 -10.21 6.09 -49.71
N ASP A 8 -11.35 6.74 -49.98
CA ASP A 8 -11.90 7.84 -49.17
C ASP A 8 -12.29 7.39 -47.76
N GLU A 9 -12.87 6.20 -47.62
CA GLU A 9 -13.27 5.64 -46.33
C GLU A 9 -12.03 5.29 -45.48
N LEU A 10 -10.98 4.77 -46.12
CA LEU A 10 -9.69 4.50 -45.47
C LEU A 10 -8.98 5.80 -45.05
N LEU A 11 -9.01 6.84 -45.88
CA LEU A 11 -8.43 8.15 -45.56
C LEU A 11 -9.18 8.83 -44.41
N SER A 12 -10.52 8.71 -44.40
CA SER A 12 -11.38 9.20 -43.32
C SER A 12 -11.09 8.49 -41.99
N LEU A 13 -11.00 7.16 -42.01
CA LEU A 13 -10.63 6.37 -40.83
C LEU A 13 -9.24 6.74 -40.31
N LYS A 14 -8.26 6.92 -41.20
CA LYS A 14 -6.89 7.29 -40.81
C LYS A 14 -6.83 8.68 -40.18
N ARG A 15 -7.65 9.64 -40.67
CA ARG A 15 -7.83 10.96 -40.06
C ARG A 15 -8.48 10.88 -38.67
N ILE A 16 -9.55 10.09 -38.52
CA ILE A 16 -10.20 9.87 -37.22
C ILE A 16 -9.22 9.24 -36.23
N MET A 17 -8.48 8.22 -36.63
CA MET A 17 -7.47 7.58 -35.77
C MET A 17 -6.36 8.55 -35.35
N ASN A 18 -5.91 9.41 -36.26
CA ASN A 18 -4.92 10.44 -35.93
C ASN A 18 -5.48 11.52 -34.99
N LEU A 19 -6.74 11.92 -35.17
CA LEU A 19 -7.42 12.85 -34.27
C LEU A 19 -7.57 12.24 -32.86
N VAL A 20 -8.04 10.99 -32.76
CA VAL A 20 -8.15 10.27 -31.48
C VAL A 20 -6.79 10.12 -30.80
N ARG A 21 -5.74 9.77 -31.54
CA ARG A 21 -4.36 9.74 -31.02
C ARG A 21 -3.86 11.13 -30.59
N GLY A 22 -4.24 12.18 -31.31
CA GLY A 22 -3.95 13.56 -30.95
C GLY A 22 -4.63 13.98 -29.65
N LEU A 23 -5.91 13.65 -29.49
CA LEU A 23 -6.71 13.93 -28.28
C LEU A 23 -6.19 13.17 -27.06
N ALA A 24 -5.73 11.92 -27.23
CA ALA A 24 -5.10 11.16 -26.14
C ALA A 24 -3.83 11.83 -25.58
N LYS A 25 -3.13 12.67 -26.36
CA LYS A 25 -2.00 13.48 -25.87
C LYS A 25 -2.42 14.68 -25.01
N ILE A 26 -3.69 15.11 -25.09
CA ILE A 26 -4.23 16.29 -24.40
C ILE A 26 -5.12 15.88 -23.21
N ALA A 27 -5.24 14.58 -22.93
CA ALA A 27 -5.97 14.12 -21.76
C ALA A 27 -5.38 14.77 -20.49
N PRO A 28 -6.21 15.35 -19.61
CA PRO A 28 -5.73 15.94 -18.38
C PRO A 28 -4.95 14.88 -17.60
N MET A 29 -3.76 15.25 -17.11
CA MET A 29 -2.95 14.32 -16.32
C MET A 29 -3.74 13.89 -15.08
N PRO A 30 -3.87 12.57 -14.83
CA PRO A 30 -4.65 12.08 -13.70
C PRO A 30 -4.07 12.56 -12.38
N ARG A 31 -4.96 12.91 -11.46
CA ARG A 31 -4.61 13.26 -10.09
C ARG A 31 -4.85 12.08 -9.17
N PHE A 32 -3.87 11.81 -8.31
CA PHE A 32 -3.90 10.73 -7.32
C PHE A 32 -3.66 11.28 -5.93
N PHE A 33 -4.23 10.62 -4.93
CA PHE A 33 -4.07 10.92 -3.51
C PHE A 33 -3.48 9.70 -2.80
N PHE A 34 -2.82 9.92 -1.67
CA PHE A 34 -2.09 8.87 -0.97
C PHE A 34 -2.49 8.82 0.50
N ASP A 35 -2.93 7.67 0.98
CA ASP A 35 -3.14 7.45 2.41
C ASP A 35 -2.05 6.51 2.92
N LEU A 36 -1.32 6.94 3.92
CA LEU A 36 -0.27 6.13 4.52
C LEU A 36 -0.77 5.53 5.84
N CYS A 37 -0.77 4.21 5.92
CA CYS A 37 -1.03 3.46 7.14
C CYS A 37 0.29 3.02 7.79
N HIS A 38 0.46 3.34 9.07
CA HIS A 38 1.58 2.94 9.89
C HIS A 38 1.09 2.47 11.26
N GLY A 39 1.18 1.17 11.55
CA GLY A 39 0.89 0.64 12.89
C GLY A 39 -0.56 0.83 13.38
N GLY A 40 -1.52 1.00 12.46
CA GLY A 40 -2.93 1.26 12.78
C GLY A 40 -3.37 2.72 12.57
N ASP A 41 -2.42 3.66 12.52
CA ASP A 41 -2.71 5.07 12.22
C ASP A 41 -2.72 5.31 10.71
N VAL A 42 -3.66 6.13 10.22
CA VAL A 42 -3.80 6.48 8.80
C VAL A 42 -3.61 7.99 8.59
N TYR A 43 -2.62 8.34 7.78
CA TYR A 43 -2.33 9.71 7.37
C TYR A 43 -2.87 9.94 5.95
N HIS A 44 -3.85 10.83 5.82
CA HIS A 44 -4.48 11.15 4.55
C HIS A 44 -3.79 12.33 3.85
N ASP A 45 -3.32 12.15 2.62
CA ASP A 45 -2.87 13.24 1.78
C ASP A 45 -4.07 13.97 1.15
N ALA A 46 -4.37 15.16 1.65
CA ALA A 46 -5.42 16.03 1.10
C ALA A 46 -4.94 16.82 -0.14
N ARG A 47 -3.61 16.92 -0.36
CA ARG A 47 -3.06 17.67 -1.50
C ARG A 47 -3.10 16.82 -2.75
N GLY A 48 -2.69 15.57 -2.67
CA GLY A 48 -2.52 14.70 -3.83
C GLY A 48 -1.48 15.25 -4.82
N GLY A 49 -1.30 14.56 -5.94
CA GLY A 49 -0.38 14.94 -7.00
C GLY A 49 -0.94 14.65 -8.38
N THR A 50 -0.49 15.40 -9.38
CA THR A 50 -0.82 15.19 -10.79
C THR A 50 0.30 14.42 -11.46
N PHE A 51 -0.02 13.29 -12.11
CA PHE A 51 0.98 12.36 -12.63
C PHE A 51 0.75 12.05 -14.11
N LYS A 52 1.81 11.67 -14.83
CA LYS A 52 1.69 11.23 -16.24
C LYS A 52 0.87 9.95 -16.38
N GLY A 53 0.69 9.20 -15.30
CA GLY A 53 -0.12 8.00 -15.25
C GLY A 53 0.08 7.23 -13.94
N PHE A 54 -0.67 6.14 -13.80
CA PHE A 54 -0.70 5.32 -12.60
C PHE A 54 0.66 4.72 -12.22
N ALA A 55 1.49 4.34 -13.21
CA ALA A 55 2.83 3.80 -12.95
C ALA A 55 3.73 4.77 -12.17
N GLN A 56 3.64 6.07 -12.49
CA GLN A 56 4.40 7.10 -11.80
C GLN A 56 3.85 7.32 -10.38
N ALA A 57 2.52 7.34 -10.22
CA ALA A 57 1.90 7.43 -8.89
C ALA A 57 2.31 6.25 -7.99
N LYS A 58 2.40 5.04 -8.54
CA LYS A 58 2.89 3.84 -7.82
C LYS A 58 4.35 3.97 -7.39
N ALA A 59 5.22 4.50 -8.26
CA ALA A 59 6.61 4.77 -7.90
C ALA A 59 6.72 5.78 -6.75
N THR A 60 5.91 6.86 -6.80
CA THR A 60 5.84 7.84 -5.72
C THR A 60 5.32 7.25 -4.42
N ALA A 61 4.30 6.38 -4.46
CA ALA A 61 3.83 5.69 -3.26
C ALA A 61 4.93 4.82 -2.63
N LEU A 62 5.74 4.13 -3.44
CA LEU A 62 6.87 3.35 -2.96
C LEU A 62 7.97 4.24 -2.35
N ASP A 63 8.28 5.36 -2.97
CA ASP A 63 9.25 6.32 -2.45
C ASP A 63 8.77 6.97 -1.14
N LEU A 64 7.46 7.22 -1.01
CA LEU A 64 6.86 7.66 0.25
C LEU A 64 7.08 6.62 1.34
N LEU A 65 6.74 5.36 1.09
CA LEU A 65 6.93 4.27 2.05
C LEU A 65 8.39 4.12 2.50
N ARG A 66 9.35 4.26 1.57
CA ARG A 66 10.79 4.18 1.86
C ARG A 66 11.33 5.34 2.71
N ARG A 67 10.65 6.49 2.74
CA ARG A 67 11.04 7.63 3.58
C ARG A 67 10.65 7.43 5.03
N PHE A 68 9.71 6.54 5.32
CA PHE A 68 9.39 6.20 6.70
C PHE A 68 10.48 5.29 7.25
N PRO A 69 10.95 5.53 8.47
CA PRO A 69 11.94 4.68 9.09
C PRO A 69 11.40 3.24 9.11
N ALA A 70 12.18 2.30 8.60
CA ALA A 70 11.88 0.89 8.68
C ALA A 70 11.83 0.50 10.17
N GLY A 71 10.62 0.33 10.70
CA GLY A 71 10.39 -0.23 12.01
C GLY A 71 9.81 -1.64 11.90
N ASP A 72 9.46 -2.23 13.04
CA ASP A 72 8.83 -3.56 13.15
C ASP A 72 7.36 -3.60 12.67
N ARG A 73 6.92 -2.55 11.96
CA ARG A 73 5.52 -2.35 11.60
C ARG A 73 5.37 -2.37 10.10
N ASP A 74 4.33 -3.06 9.64
CA ASP A 74 3.93 -3.03 8.25
C ASP A 74 3.53 -1.61 7.84
N LEU A 75 4.07 -1.16 6.71
CA LEU A 75 3.77 0.12 6.10
C LEU A 75 2.94 -0.13 4.85
N THR A 76 1.79 0.54 4.73
CA THR A 76 0.94 0.47 3.55
C THR A 76 0.58 1.85 3.05
N CYS A 77 0.69 2.08 1.74
CA CYS A 77 0.23 3.28 1.07
C CYS A 77 -0.92 2.93 0.13
N THR A 78 -2.09 3.51 0.39
CA THR A 78 -3.28 3.43 -0.46
C THR A 78 -3.25 4.56 -1.47
N ILE A 79 -3.38 4.24 -2.75
CA ILE A 79 -3.50 5.22 -3.83
C ILE A 79 -4.99 5.39 -4.13
N ARG A 80 -5.48 6.63 -4.12
CA ARG A 80 -6.88 6.98 -4.43
C ARG A 80 -6.99 7.84 -5.69
N ASP A 81 -8.11 7.70 -6.39
CA ASP A 81 -8.49 8.58 -7.51
C ASP A 81 -9.10 9.91 -7.03
N THR A 82 -9.47 10.78 -7.97
CA THR A 82 -10.14 12.07 -7.69
C THR A 82 -11.51 11.95 -7.04
N PHE A 83 -12.12 10.78 -7.08
CA PHE A 83 -13.40 10.48 -6.43
C PHE A 83 -13.20 9.87 -5.04
N GLY A 84 -11.96 9.77 -4.57
CA GLY A 84 -11.61 9.17 -3.29
C GLY A 84 -11.66 7.65 -3.28
N ARG A 85 -11.80 6.99 -4.44
CA ARG A 85 -11.84 5.52 -4.52
C ARG A 85 -10.42 4.98 -4.50
N SER A 86 -10.20 3.93 -3.70
CA SER A 86 -8.93 3.20 -3.72
C SER A 86 -8.75 2.50 -5.07
N VAL A 87 -7.62 2.78 -5.72
CA VAL A 87 -7.24 2.17 -7.00
C VAL A 87 -6.12 1.16 -6.84
N ALA A 88 -5.31 1.27 -5.78
CA ALA A 88 -4.26 0.31 -5.45
C ALA A 88 -3.71 0.49 -4.03
N ASN A 89 -3.07 -0.56 -3.53
CA ASN A 89 -2.29 -0.56 -2.29
C ASN A 89 -0.84 -0.99 -2.58
N VAL A 90 0.11 -0.27 -2.01
CA VAL A 90 1.54 -0.60 -2.03
C VAL A 90 1.96 -0.83 -0.58
N SER A 91 2.62 -1.95 -0.27
CA SER A 91 3.03 -2.26 1.10
C SER A 91 4.48 -2.70 1.16
N ILE A 92 5.20 -2.26 2.18
CA ILE A 92 6.50 -2.80 2.57
C ILE A 92 6.27 -3.56 3.86
N LYS A 93 6.52 -4.87 3.84
CA LYS A 93 6.49 -5.70 5.05
C LYS A 93 7.80 -5.54 5.78
N SER A 94 7.74 -5.45 7.11
CA SER A 94 8.95 -5.58 7.91
C SER A 94 9.34 -7.05 7.94
N GLU A 95 10.42 -7.44 7.23
CA GLU A 95 10.98 -8.78 7.36
C GLU A 95 11.72 -8.88 8.70
N ILE A 96 10.99 -9.05 9.79
CA ILE A 96 11.55 -9.71 10.97
C ILE A 96 11.58 -11.20 10.65
N SER A 97 12.55 -11.58 9.80
CA SER A 97 12.97 -12.97 9.68
C SER A 97 13.66 -13.34 11.00
N GLY A 98 13.16 -14.39 11.66
CA GLY A 98 13.48 -14.80 13.02
C GLY A 98 14.92 -14.59 13.49
N ARG A 99 15.08 -13.70 14.48
CA ARG A 99 16.08 -13.85 15.53
C ARG A 99 15.36 -13.92 16.87
N GLU A 100 15.13 -15.17 17.27
CA GLU A 100 15.09 -15.66 18.65
C GLU A 100 14.40 -14.77 19.69
N ALA A 101 13.10 -14.99 19.86
CA ALA A 101 12.47 -14.82 21.16
C ALA A 101 12.75 -16.06 22.03
N PHE A 102 14.00 -16.25 22.47
CA PHE A 102 14.23 -16.91 23.75
C PHE A 102 13.93 -15.87 24.82
N GLY A 103 12.64 -15.60 25.04
CA GLY A 103 12.21 -15.00 26.29
C GLY A 103 12.50 -16.02 27.41
N PRO A 104 13.09 -15.64 28.55
CA PRO A 104 13.01 -16.50 29.72
C PRO A 104 11.53 -16.72 30.00
N GLN A 105 11.09 -17.98 30.02
CA GLN A 105 9.76 -18.36 30.45
C GLN A 105 9.61 -18.04 31.94
N SER A 106 9.21 -16.81 32.25
CA SER A 106 8.66 -16.45 33.54
C SER A 106 7.17 -16.76 33.51
N SER A 107 6.81 -18.04 33.43
CA SER A 107 5.47 -18.49 33.78
C SER A 107 5.33 -18.40 35.29
N LEU A 108 4.94 -17.22 35.78
CA LEU A 108 4.28 -17.09 37.08
C LEU A 108 2.93 -17.80 36.97
N GLN A 109 2.95 -19.11 37.20
CA GLN A 109 1.79 -19.85 37.65
C GLN A 109 1.78 -19.70 39.17
N ASP A 110 1.04 -18.69 39.62
CA ASP A 110 0.31 -18.77 40.88
C ASP A 110 -0.56 -20.02 40.80
N ASP A 111 -0.19 -21.08 41.53
CA ASP A 111 -1.10 -21.92 42.31
C ASP A 111 -0.37 -23.11 42.94
N ALA A 112 -0.73 -23.37 44.20
CA ALA A 112 -0.47 -24.58 44.99
C ALA A 112 0.89 -24.76 45.68
N LEU A 113 1.10 -24.05 46.80
CA LEU A 113 1.80 -24.62 47.97
C LEU A 113 1.01 -24.34 49.27
N SER A 114 -0.19 -24.89 49.35
CA SER A 114 -0.76 -25.28 50.64
C SER A 114 -0.28 -26.68 50.98
N LYS A 115 0.63 -26.78 51.96
CA LYS A 115 0.88 -27.88 52.92
C LYS A 115 2.37 -28.06 53.18
N ALA A 116 2.85 -27.49 54.29
CA ALA A 116 3.66 -28.17 55.31
C ALA A 116 4.25 -27.12 56.27
N LEU A 117 3.48 -26.75 57.29
CA LEU A 117 4.08 -26.44 58.59
C LEU A 117 4.42 -27.79 59.24
N PRO A 118 5.61 -27.91 59.85
CA PRO A 118 5.59 -27.98 61.30
C PRO A 118 6.64 -27.07 61.95
N PHE A 119 6.13 -26.21 62.82
CA PHE A 119 6.62 -25.94 64.17
C PHE A 119 8.14 -25.81 64.38
N LEU A 120 8.58 -24.55 64.54
CA LEU A 120 9.66 -24.23 65.47
C LEU A 120 9.03 -23.99 66.86
N ALA A 121 9.36 -24.84 67.82
CA ALA A 121 9.33 -24.50 69.25
C ALA A 121 10.36 -25.38 69.96
N GLY A 122 11.30 -24.73 70.66
CA GLY A 122 12.34 -25.39 71.43
C GLY A 122 11.86 -26.06 72.71
N GLY A 123 12.75 -26.87 73.29
CA GLY A 123 12.65 -27.58 74.56
C GLY A 123 13.82 -28.52 74.70
#